data_AF-A0AAZ3QYM8-F1
#
_entry.id   AF-A0AAZ3QYM8-F1
#
_cell.length_a   1.000
_cell.length_b   1.000
_cell.length_c   1.000
_cell.angle_alpha   90.00
_cell.angle_beta   90.00
_cell.angle_gamma   90.00
#
_symmetry.space_group_name_H-M   'P 1'
#
loop_
_entity.id
_entity.type
_entity.pdbx_description
1 polymer ?
#
loop_
_entity_poly.entity_id
_entity_poly.type
_entity_poly.pdbx_seq_one_letter_code
_entity_poly.pdbx_strand_id
1 'polypeptide(L)'
;MSQAGEQTNPPSGGGEEETTPLSALAPDAALQEESLALGPTHVSASPAFQCLDQLFSTGKISGTKAAKLKASFSLLHDTLKSSQQSEIRLLQEAKQFRAELERQQRDLETAEQFPEGPDTEVSRMRQQLLKFHNDLRQAEERDYQMNYQLECLTEEKLCLEKEYESQPKPVELEKRAKALKDSSEELRKEVSQRRQEIHSLLEDMEARHKLMTREQRELDHKKDSIVNNQAELAQLLSVPGQLGKEIERINRKKMEVEKSKAALDEQLSEVAALQKMTEARCRSLEEEKREVRRQVEGRRAHLEAAEREHSMLQKEQEMTKEKEVIMMGQRYRTGCRQCPCI
;
A
#
# COMPACT_ATOMS: atom_id res chain seq x y z
N MET A 1 -43.79 -52.99 -10.81
CA MET A 1 -44.35 -52.32 -12.01
C MET A 1 -44.26 -53.32 -13.17
N SER A 2 -44.98 -54.44 -13.17
CA SER A 2 -46.44 -54.67 -13.02
C SER A 2 -47.23 -54.35 -14.29
N GLN A 3 -47.46 -55.39 -15.10
CA GLN A 3 -48.62 -55.73 -15.98
C GLN A 3 -48.09 -56.78 -16.99
N ALA A 4 -48.61 -58.01 -17.09
CA ALA A 4 -49.96 -58.42 -17.52
C ALA A 4 -50.26 -57.91 -18.94
N GLY A 5 -50.50 -58.72 -19.98
CA GLY A 5 -50.55 -60.17 -20.12
C GLY A 5 -51.85 -60.60 -20.81
N GLU A 6 -51.78 -61.42 -21.88
CA GLU A 6 -52.94 -62.10 -22.44
C GLU A 6 -52.54 -63.29 -23.33
N GLN A 7 -53.36 -64.35 -23.31
CA GLN A 7 -53.23 -65.54 -24.14
C GLN A 7 -54.41 -65.60 -25.11
N THR A 8 -54.19 -65.97 -26.37
CA THR A 8 -55.26 -66.46 -27.25
C THR A 8 -54.74 -67.53 -28.23
N ASN A 9 -55.23 -68.75 -28.01
CA ASN A 9 -55.38 -69.86 -28.96
C ASN A 9 -56.91 -70.09 -29.14
N PRO A 10 -57.41 -70.92 -30.09
CA PRO A 10 -56.85 -71.44 -31.34
C PRO A 10 -57.82 -71.05 -32.52
N PRO A 11 -58.16 -71.84 -33.58
CA PRO A 11 -58.64 -73.24 -33.54
C PRO A 11 -57.95 -74.23 -34.50
N SER A 12 -58.18 -75.52 -34.24
CA SER A 12 -57.86 -76.67 -35.11
C SER A 12 -59.03 -76.96 -36.08
N GLY A 13 -58.77 -77.57 -37.24
CA GLY A 13 -59.83 -78.19 -38.04
C GLY A 13 -59.45 -78.66 -39.45
N GLY A 14 -59.52 -79.97 -39.68
CA GLY A 14 -59.57 -80.62 -41.00
C GLY A 14 -58.26 -80.62 -41.81
N GLY A 15 -57.96 -81.63 -42.63
CA GLY A 15 -58.66 -82.89 -42.87
C GLY A 15 -57.79 -83.75 -43.80
N GLU A 16 -57.88 -85.08 -43.68
CA GLU A 16 -57.16 -86.01 -44.56
C GLU A 16 -57.78 -85.98 -45.96
N GLU A 17 -56.97 -85.91 -47.01
CA GLU A 17 -57.35 -86.48 -48.31
C GLU A 17 -56.12 -86.99 -49.06
N GLU A 18 -55.94 -88.31 -48.96
CA GLU A 18 -54.86 -89.09 -49.57
C GLU A 18 -55.24 -89.42 -51.02
N THR A 19 -54.74 -88.65 -52.00
CA THR A 19 -55.01 -88.92 -53.43
C THR A 19 -53.79 -89.53 -54.13
N THR A 20 -53.69 -90.86 -54.07
CA THR A 20 -52.83 -91.64 -54.97
C THR A 20 -53.40 -91.65 -56.41
N PRO A 21 -52.57 -91.89 -57.45
CA PRO A 21 -52.81 -91.31 -58.77
C PRO A 21 -53.74 -92.12 -59.68
N LEU A 22 -54.49 -91.40 -60.53
CA LEU A 22 -55.20 -91.96 -61.68
C LEU A 22 -54.24 -92.35 -62.81
N SER A 23 -53.62 -93.53 -62.67
CA SER A 23 -52.87 -94.17 -63.76
C SER A 23 -53.81 -94.64 -64.88
N ALA A 24 -53.96 -93.82 -65.92
CA ALA A 24 -54.58 -94.24 -67.17
C ALA A 24 -53.65 -95.24 -67.91
N LEU A 25 -53.95 -96.53 -67.81
CA LEU A 25 -53.35 -97.57 -68.64
C LEU A 25 -53.74 -97.34 -70.11
N ALA A 26 -52.74 -96.98 -70.93
CA ALA A 26 -52.89 -96.97 -72.38
C ALA A 26 -52.86 -98.41 -72.93
N PRO A 27 -53.64 -98.75 -73.97
CA PRO A 27 -53.66 -100.10 -74.52
C PRO A 27 -52.33 -100.52 -75.16
N ASP A 28 -52.04 -101.83 -75.14
CA ASP A 28 -50.88 -102.44 -75.79
C ASP A 28 -50.78 -102.04 -77.28
N ALA A 29 -49.67 -101.39 -77.64
CA ALA A 29 -49.38 -100.98 -79.03
C ALA A 29 -48.95 -102.16 -79.94
N ALA A 30 -49.08 -103.40 -79.47
CA ALA A 30 -48.57 -104.60 -80.14
C ALA A 30 -49.38 -105.05 -81.38
N LEU A 31 -50.51 -104.41 -81.69
CA LEU A 31 -51.44 -104.84 -82.75
C LEU A 31 -51.47 -103.95 -84.00
N GLN A 32 -50.55 -102.99 -84.15
CA GLN A 32 -50.61 -102.06 -85.29
C GLN A 32 -49.26 -101.73 -85.97
N GLU A 33 -48.20 -102.46 -85.65
CA GLU A 33 -46.90 -102.32 -86.34
C GLU A 33 -46.89 -103.06 -87.70
N GLU A 34 -47.71 -104.10 -87.87
CA GLU A 34 -47.75 -104.95 -89.07
C GLU A 34 -48.38 -104.27 -90.31
N SER A 35 -49.08 -103.15 -90.14
CA SER A 35 -49.63 -102.35 -91.26
C SER A 35 -48.67 -101.26 -91.80
N LEU A 36 -47.51 -101.04 -91.17
CA LEU A 36 -46.53 -100.06 -91.61
C LEU A 36 -45.49 -100.63 -92.62
N ALA A 37 -45.53 -101.94 -92.89
CA ALA A 37 -44.58 -102.63 -93.76
C ALA A 37 -44.90 -102.52 -95.27
N LEU A 38 -46.10 -102.07 -95.68
CA LEU A 38 -46.37 -101.77 -97.08
C LEU A 38 -45.93 -100.34 -97.43
N GLY A 39 -44.77 -100.27 -98.08
CA GLY A 39 -44.31 -99.06 -98.78
C GLY A 39 -45.35 -98.51 -99.76
N PRO A 40 -45.20 -97.25 -100.21
CA PRO A 40 -46.28 -96.43 -100.75
C PRO A 40 -46.99 -97.10 -101.94
N THR A 41 -48.09 -97.78 -101.65
CA THR A 41 -48.91 -98.43 -102.66
C THR A 41 -49.63 -97.31 -103.39
N HIS A 42 -49.12 -96.97 -104.57
CA HIS A 42 -49.65 -95.88 -105.39
C HIS A 42 -51.17 -96.03 -105.52
N VAL A 43 -51.95 -94.97 -105.29
CA VAL A 43 -53.42 -95.09 -105.12
C VAL A 43 -54.09 -95.81 -106.31
N SER A 44 -53.51 -95.67 -107.51
CA SER A 44 -53.91 -96.37 -108.74
C SER A 44 -53.79 -97.91 -108.70
N ALA A 45 -52.96 -98.47 -107.82
CA ALA A 45 -52.80 -99.91 -107.61
C ALA A 45 -53.74 -100.46 -106.52
N SER A 46 -54.48 -99.60 -105.80
CA SER A 46 -55.46 -100.04 -104.79
C SER A 46 -56.51 -100.98 -105.41
N PRO A 47 -56.95 -102.05 -104.73
CA PRO A 47 -58.06 -102.89 -105.17
C PRO A 47 -59.32 -102.09 -105.51
N ALA A 48 -59.57 -100.98 -104.80
CA ALA A 48 -60.68 -100.08 -105.10
C ALA A 48 -60.56 -99.41 -106.50
N PHE A 49 -59.35 -98.99 -106.88
CA PHE A 49 -59.09 -98.44 -108.22
C PHE A 49 -59.22 -99.51 -109.31
N GLN A 50 -58.70 -100.71 -109.05
CA GLN A 50 -58.82 -101.86 -109.97
C GLN A 50 -60.29 -102.25 -110.21
N CYS A 51 -61.11 -102.33 -109.16
CA CYS A 51 -62.54 -102.56 -109.29
C CYS A 51 -63.26 -101.43 -110.05
N LEU A 52 -62.89 -100.16 -109.84
CA LEU A 52 -63.45 -99.03 -110.59
C LEU A 52 -63.06 -99.07 -112.08
N ASP A 53 -61.84 -99.48 -112.41
CA ASP A 53 -61.40 -99.69 -113.81
C ASP A 53 -62.13 -100.86 -114.47
N GLN A 54 -62.35 -101.95 -113.74
CA GLN A 54 -63.07 -103.12 -114.26
C GLN A 54 -64.57 -102.83 -114.49
N LEU A 55 -65.20 -102.04 -113.61
CA LEU A 55 -66.57 -101.54 -113.78
C LEU A 55 -66.71 -100.56 -114.94
N PHE A 56 -65.69 -99.73 -115.19
CA PHE A 56 -65.63 -98.87 -116.37
C PHE A 56 -65.45 -99.69 -117.65
N SER A 57 -64.52 -100.64 -117.65
CA SER A 57 -64.18 -101.50 -118.81
C SER A 57 -65.33 -102.42 -119.22
N THR A 58 -66.18 -102.82 -118.26
CA THR A 58 -67.42 -103.57 -118.52
C THR A 58 -68.62 -102.68 -118.86
N GLY A 59 -68.42 -101.37 -119.03
CA GLY A 59 -69.46 -100.41 -119.43
C GLY A 59 -70.50 -100.07 -118.36
N LYS A 60 -70.37 -100.58 -117.12
CA LYS A 60 -71.36 -100.39 -116.05
C LYS A 60 -71.35 -98.98 -115.45
N ILE A 61 -70.30 -98.20 -115.65
CA ILE A 61 -70.19 -96.80 -115.25
C ILE A 61 -69.55 -95.96 -116.36
N SER A 62 -69.96 -94.69 -116.49
CA SER A 62 -69.30 -93.76 -117.42
C SER A 62 -67.91 -93.37 -116.93
N GLY A 63 -67.02 -92.98 -117.85
CA GLY A 63 -65.67 -92.50 -117.51
C GLY A 63 -65.69 -91.30 -116.56
N THR A 64 -66.65 -90.38 -116.70
CA THR A 64 -66.86 -89.26 -115.78
C THR A 64 -67.23 -89.70 -114.36
N LYS A 65 -68.05 -90.74 -114.21
CA LYS A 65 -68.41 -91.30 -112.90
C LYS A 65 -67.24 -92.08 -112.27
N ALA A 66 -66.50 -92.85 -113.08
CA ALA A 66 -65.29 -93.54 -112.65
C ALA A 66 -64.22 -92.55 -112.17
N ALA A 67 -63.94 -91.49 -112.94
CA ALA A 67 -63.00 -90.43 -112.58
C ALA A 67 -63.40 -89.72 -111.27
N LYS A 68 -64.69 -89.38 -111.09
CA LYS A 68 -65.16 -88.75 -109.84
C LYS A 68 -65.02 -89.67 -108.62
N LEU A 69 -65.33 -90.96 -108.76
CA LEU A 69 -65.16 -91.95 -107.67
C LEU A 69 -63.68 -92.18 -107.34
N LYS A 70 -62.82 -92.28 -108.35
CA LYS A 70 -61.36 -92.35 -108.17
C LYS A 70 -60.80 -91.12 -107.46
N ALA A 71 -61.17 -89.91 -107.89
CA ALA A 71 -60.76 -88.68 -107.22
C ALA A 71 -61.27 -88.60 -105.77
N SER A 72 -62.50 -89.02 -105.51
CA SER A 72 -63.05 -89.09 -104.14
C SER A 72 -62.34 -90.11 -103.26
N PHE A 73 -61.92 -91.25 -103.81
CA PHE A 73 -61.15 -92.26 -103.08
C PHE A 73 -59.72 -91.78 -102.80
N SER A 74 -59.05 -91.14 -103.78
CA SER A 74 -57.76 -90.49 -103.56
C SER A 74 -57.85 -89.45 -102.44
N LEU A 75 -58.81 -88.53 -102.50
CA LEU A 75 -59.00 -87.52 -101.47
C LEU A 75 -59.22 -88.14 -100.08
N LEU A 76 -60.03 -89.21 -99.97
CA LEU A 76 -60.24 -89.90 -98.70
C LEU A 76 -58.97 -90.60 -98.20
N HIS A 77 -58.22 -91.26 -99.08
CA HIS A 77 -56.96 -91.92 -98.73
C HIS A 77 -55.90 -90.91 -98.28
N ASP A 78 -55.73 -89.80 -99.01
CA ASP A 78 -54.81 -88.73 -98.67
C ASP A 78 -55.21 -88.07 -97.34
N THR A 79 -56.51 -87.84 -97.12
CA THR A 79 -57.05 -87.34 -95.84
C THR A 79 -56.72 -88.30 -94.69
N LEU A 80 -57.06 -89.59 -94.82
CA LEU A 80 -56.79 -90.61 -93.80
C LEU A 80 -55.29 -90.74 -93.49
N LYS A 81 -54.45 -90.74 -94.53
CA LYS A 81 -52.99 -90.77 -94.41
C LYS A 81 -52.46 -89.55 -93.69
N SER A 82 -52.96 -88.35 -94.02
CA SER A 82 -52.57 -87.11 -93.34
C SER A 82 -53.01 -87.10 -91.87
N SER A 83 -54.19 -87.65 -91.56
CA SER A 83 -54.70 -87.80 -90.20
C SER A 83 -53.83 -88.75 -89.39
N GLN A 84 -53.55 -89.95 -89.92
CA GLN A 84 -52.68 -90.95 -89.27
C GLN A 84 -51.26 -90.40 -89.06
N GLN A 85 -50.71 -89.68 -90.04
CA GLN A 85 -49.42 -89.00 -89.88
C GLN A 85 -49.46 -87.90 -88.81
N SER A 86 -50.57 -87.18 -88.68
CA SER A 86 -50.71 -86.15 -87.65
C SER A 86 -50.90 -86.74 -86.25
N GLU A 87 -51.63 -87.86 -86.14
CA GLU A 87 -51.78 -88.62 -84.91
C GLU A 87 -50.44 -89.19 -84.43
N ILE A 88 -49.65 -89.77 -85.32
CA ILE A 88 -48.29 -90.25 -85.01
C ILE A 88 -47.40 -89.10 -84.51
N ARG A 89 -47.46 -87.91 -85.14
CA ARG A 89 -46.73 -86.73 -84.65
C ARG A 89 -47.18 -86.30 -83.26
N LEU A 90 -48.49 -86.15 -83.03
CA LEU A 90 -49.04 -85.74 -81.74
C LEU A 90 -48.69 -86.74 -80.62
N LEU A 91 -48.67 -88.05 -80.92
CA LEU A 91 -48.23 -89.08 -79.98
C LEU A 91 -46.72 -89.03 -79.70
N GLN A 92 -45.89 -88.65 -80.68
CA GLN A 92 -44.46 -88.42 -80.48
C GLN A 92 -44.21 -87.16 -79.63
N GLU A 93 -44.91 -86.06 -79.93
CA GLU A 93 -44.87 -84.81 -79.14
C GLU A 93 -45.33 -85.04 -77.69
N ALA A 94 -46.44 -85.75 -77.48
CA ALA A 94 -46.92 -86.09 -76.13
C ALA A 94 -45.92 -86.93 -75.33
N LYS A 95 -45.22 -87.88 -75.97
CA LYS A 95 -44.13 -88.64 -75.33
C LYS A 95 -42.94 -87.75 -74.97
N GLN A 96 -42.57 -86.79 -75.82
CA GLN A 96 -41.51 -85.82 -75.54
C GLN A 96 -41.87 -84.90 -74.37
N PHE A 97 -43.07 -84.32 -74.36
CA PHE A 97 -43.52 -83.46 -73.26
C PHE A 97 -43.61 -84.19 -71.93
N ARG A 98 -44.02 -85.46 -71.93
CA ARG A 98 -44.02 -86.28 -70.70
C ARG A 98 -42.60 -86.51 -70.16
N ALA A 99 -41.64 -86.83 -71.03
CA ALA A 99 -40.25 -87.00 -70.62
C ALA A 99 -39.62 -85.70 -70.08
N GLU A 100 -39.97 -84.55 -70.67
CA GLU A 100 -39.55 -83.23 -70.20
C GLU A 100 -40.16 -82.90 -68.83
N LEU A 101 -41.45 -83.13 -68.61
CA LEU A 101 -42.12 -82.95 -67.31
C LEU A 101 -41.50 -83.82 -66.23
N GLU A 102 -41.25 -85.09 -66.51
CA GLU A 102 -40.60 -86.00 -65.57
C GLU A 102 -39.15 -85.57 -65.26
N ARG A 103 -38.43 -84.92 -66.20
CA ARG A 103 -37.11 -84.32 -65.89
C ARG A 103 -37.26 -83.15 -64.93
N GLN A 104 -38.16 -82.20 -65.25
CA GLN A 104 -38.39 -81.00 -64.45
C GLN A 104 -38.87 -81.33 -63.02
N GLN A 105 -39.68 -82.38 -62.84
CA GLN A 105 -40.07 -82.88 -61.52
C GLN A 105 -38.88 -83.39 -60.70
N ARG A 106 -37.99 -84.20 -61.30
CA ARG A 106 -36.77 -84.68 -60.61
C ARG A 106 -35.82 -83.53 -60.28
N ASP A 107 -35.70 -82.54 -61.16
CA ASP A 107 -34.89 -81.34 -60.95
C ASP A 107 -35.43 -80.52 -59.75
N LEU A 108 -36.76 -80.38 -59.63
CA LEU A 108 -37.43 -79.73 -58.49
C LEU A 108 -37.28 -80.51 -57.18
N GLU A 109 -37.56 -81.82 -57.17
CA GLU A 109 -37.38 -82.68 -56.00
C GLU A 109 -35.94 -82.64 -55.47
N THR A 110 -34.95 -82.53 -56.38
CA THR A 110 -33.53 -82.38 -56.02
C THR A 110 -33.24 -81.01 -55.40
N ALA A 111 -33.92 -79.95 -55.85
CA ALA A 111 -33.78 -78.60 -55.30
C ALA A 111 -34.48 -78.44 -53.93
N GLU A 112 -35.61 -79.10 -53.71
CA GLU A 112 -36.31 -79.10 -52.41
C GLU A 112 -35.59 -79.95 -51.35
N GLN A 113 -34.78 -80.93 -51.77
CA GLN A 113 -33.87 -81.69 -50.91
C GLN A 113 -32.60 -80.91 -50.51
N PHE A 114 -32.46 -79.63 -50.88
CA PHE A 114 -31.33 -78.83 -50.45
C PHE A 114 -31.31 -78.71 -48.93
N PRO A 115 -30.19 -79.03 -48.25
CA PRO A 115 -30.17 -79.10 -46.80
C PRO A 115 -30.38 -77.71 -46.17
N GLU A 116 -31.59 -77.46 -45.67
CA GLU A 116 -31.87 -76.31 -44.82
C GLU A 116 -31.53 -76.64 -43.37
N GLY A 117 -30.49 -76.00 -42.84
CA GLY A 117 -30.03 -76.24 -41.48
C GLY A 117 -28.96 -75.26 -41.02
N PRO A 118 -28.73 -75.14 -39.70
CA PRO A 118 -27.76 -74.20 -39.14
C PRO A 118 -26.30 -74.54 -39.48
N ASP A 119 -26.02 -75.79 -39.85
CA ASP A 119 -24.64 -76.29 -40.03
C ASP A 119 -24.29 -76.65 -41.48
N THR A 120 -24.99 -76.04 -42.45
CA THR A 120 -24.59 -76.10 -43.86
C THR A 120 -23.47 -75.11 -44.16
N GLU A 121 -22.72 -75.36 -45.23
CA GLU A 121 -21.65 -74.47 -45.67
C GLU A 121 -22.15 -73.04 -45.91
N VAL A 122 -23.34 -72.89 -46.52
CA VAL A 122 -24.00 -71.60 -46.74
C VAL A 122 -24.30 -70.89 -45.42
N SER A 123 -24.82 -71.61 -44.40
CA SER A 123 -25.07 -71.05 -43.07
C SER A 123 -23.77 -70.61 -42.38
N ARG A 124 -22.71 -71.42 -42.46
CA ARG A 124 -21.37 -71.06 -41.93
C ARG A 124 -20.77 -69.85 -42.65
N MET A 125 -20.89 -69.77 -43.98
CA MET A 125 -20.43 -68.60 -44.75
C MET A 125 -21.21 -67.33 -44.39
N ARG A 126 -22.55 -67.41 -44.22
CA ARG A 126 -23.36 -66.27 -43.76
C ARG A 126 -22.94 -65.81 -42.36
N GLN A 127 -22.67 -66.74 -41.44
CA GLN A 127 -22.20 -66.42 -40.10
C GLN A 127 -20.79 -65.80 -40.11
N GLN A 128 -19.88 -66.29 -40.94
CA GLN A 128 -18.55 -65.69 -41.14
C GLN A 128 -18.65 -64.29 -41.74
N LEU A 129 -19.48 -64.08 -42.76
CA LEU A 129 -19.72 -62.77 -43.37
C LEU A 129 -20.23 -61.75 -42.34
N LEU A 130 -21.24 -62.14 -41.54
CA LEU A 130 -21.79 -61.29 -40.49
C LEU A 130 -20.73 -60.97 -39.41
N LYS A 131 -19.91 -61.96 -39.03
CA LYS A 131 -18.80 -61.74 -38.10
C LYS A 131 -17.80 -60.75 -38.68
N PHE A 132 -17.30 -60.95 -39.91
CA PHE A 132 -16.34 -60.05 -40.53
C PHE A 132 -16.90 -58.63 -40.73
N HIS A 133 -18.19 -58.49 -41.03
CA HIS A 133 -18.86 -57.18 -41.12
C HIS A 133 -18.91 -56.46 -39.76
N ASN A 134 -19.20 -57.19 -38.68
CA ASN A 134 -19.19 -56.63 -37.33
C ASN A 134 -17.77 -56.29 -36.86
N ASP A 135 -16.79 -57.17 -37.11
CA ASP A 135 -15.38 -56.96 -36.78
C ASP A 135 -14.81 -55.75 -37.55
N LEU A 136 -15.19 -55.58 -38.83
CA LEU A 136 -14.84 -54.41 -39.66
C LEU A 136 -15.44 -53.13 -39.11
N ARG A 137 -16.76 -53.09 -38.86
CA ARG A 137 -17.43 -51.90 -38.28
C ARG A 137 -16.80 -51.50 -36.95
N GLN A 138 -16.50 -52.46 -36.08
CA GLN A 138 -15.85 -52.18 -34.81
C GLN A 138 -14.42 -51.65 -34.99
N ALA A 139 -13.71 -52.04 -36.07
CA ALA A 139 -12.42 -51.47 -36.43
C ALA A 139 -12.55 -50.04 -36.95
N GLU A 140 -13.53 -49.76 -37.81
CA GLU A 140 -13.85 -48.42 -38.30
C GLU A 140 -14.21 -47.46 -37.15
N GLU A 141 -15.10 -47.87 -36.23
CA GLU A 141 -15.47 -47.08 -35.05
C GLU A 141 -14.26 -46.76 -34.15
N ARG A 142 -13.33 -47.72 -33.99
CA ARG A 142 -12.08 -47.50 -33.25
C ARG A 142 -11.13 -46.56 -33.99
N ASP A 143 -11.05 -46.64 -35.32
CA ASP A 143 -10.23 -45.76 -36.15
C ASP A 143 -10.74 -44.31 -36.09
N TYR A 144 -12.05 -44.09 -36.23
CA TYR A 144 -12.67 -42.77 -36.05
C TYR A 144 -12.36 -42.16 -34.67
N GLN A 145 -12.45 -42.95 -33.59
CA GLN A 145 -12.11 -42.49 -32.24
C GLN A 145 -10.62 -42.14 -32.10
N MET A 146 -9.73 -42.95 -32.69
CA MET A 146 -8.29 -42.71 -32.68
C MET A 146 -7.91 -41.45 -33.46
N ASN A 147 -8.49 -41.26 -34.65
CA ASN A 147 -8.24 -40.09 -35.50
C ASN A 147 -8.72 -38.80 -34.81
N TYR A 148 -9.90 -38.80 -34.19
CA TYR A 148 -10.39 -37.68 -33.39
C TYR A 148 -9.44 -37.33 -32.23
N GLN A 149 -8.93 -38.33 -31.51
CA GLN A 149 -7.95 -38.09 -30.43
C GLN A 149 -6.62 -37.52 -30.97
N LEU A 150 -6.16 -38.00 -32.13
CA LEU A 150 -4.97 -37.47 -32.80
C LEU A 150 -5.15 -36.01 -33.25
N GLU A 151 -6.33 -35.64 -33.74
CA GLU A 151 -6.68 -34.25 -34.08
C GLU A 151 -6.63 -33.37 -32.83
N CYS A 152 -7.31 -33.73 -31.74
CA CYS A 152 -7.28 -32.97 -30.49
C CYS A 152 -5.86 -32.78 -29.94
N LEU A 153 -5.05 -33.84 -29.91
CA LEU A 153 -3.65 -33.76 -29.45
C LEU A 153 -2.77 -32.91 -30.38
N THR A 154 -3.07 -32.88 -31.68
CA THR A 154 -2.36 -32.02 -32.65
C THR A 154 -2.70 -30.55 -32.44
N GLU A 155 -3.96 -30.23 -32.15
CA GLU A 155 -4.39 -28.87 -31.79
C GLU A 155 -3.79 -28.41 -30.45
N GLU A 156 -3.84 -29.25 -29.40
CA GLU A 156 -3.24 -28.96 -28.10
C GLU A 156 -1.72 -28.70 -28.24
N LYS A 157 -1.02 -29.57 -28.97
CA LYS A 157 0.41 -29.38 -29.28
C LYS A 157 0.66 -28.03 -29.96
N LEU A 158 -0.12 -27.68 -30.98
CA LEU A 158 0.03 -26.41 -31.72
C LEU A 158 -0.22 -25.18 -30.81
N CYS A 159 -1.14 -25.29 -29.85
CA CYS A 159 -1.36 -24.25 -28.84
C CYS A 159 -0.15 -24.11 -27.90
N LEU A 160 0.36 -25.23 -27.37
CA LEU A 160 1.54 -25.25 -26.50
C LEU A 160 2.81 -24.73 -27.20
N GLU A 161 3.01 -25.05 -28.48
CA GLU A 161 4.11 -24.52 -29.30
C GLU A 161 4.03 -22.98 -29.43
N LYS A 162 2.83 -22.43 -29.73
CA LYS A 162 2.61 -20.97 -29.78
C LYS A 162 2.81 -20.29 -28.43
N GLU A 163 2.34 -20.90 -27.35
CA GLU A 163 2.55 -20.38 -25.99
C GLU A 163 4.04 -20.34 -25.66
N TYR A 164 4.78 -21.41 -25.96
CA TYR A 164 6.23 -21.48 -25.77
C TYR A 164 6.98 -20.44 -26.61
N GLU A 165 6.63 -20.25 -27.88
CA GLU A 165 7.20 -19.20 -28.74
C GLU A 165 6.91 -17.78 -28.24
N SER A 166 5.76 -17.57 -27.59
CA SER A 166 5.38 -16.28 -27.01
C SER A 166 6.13 -15.93 -25.72
N GLN A 167 6.78 -16.91 -25.07
CA GLN A 167 7.54 -16.66 -23.85
C GLN A 167 8.77 -15.78 -24.15
N PRO A 168 9.09 -14.79 -23.29
CA PRO A 168 10.27 -13.95 -23.49
C PRO A 168 11.55 -14.78 -23.54
N LYS A 169 12.37 -14.53 -24.56
CA LYS A 169 13.63 -15.28 -24.76
C LYS A 169 14.53 -15.15 -23.53
N PRO A 170 15.35 -16.16 -23.17
CA PRO A 170 16.22 -16.11 -21.99
C PRO A 170 17.09 -14.85 -21.90
N VAL A 171 17.59 -14.36 -23.05
CA VAL A 171 18.39 -13.12 -23.15
C VAL A 171 17.57 -11.87 -22.78
N GLU A 172 16.26 -11.84 -23.03
CA GLU A 172 15.38 -10.74 -22.62
C GLU A 172 15.05 -10.80 -21.13
N LEU A 173 14.83 -12.00 -20.59
CA LEU A 173 14.69 -12.22 -19.15
C LEU A 173 15.96 -11.81 -18.39
N GLU A 174 17.14 -12.18 -18.90
CA GLU A 174 18.43 -11.78 -18.34
C GLU A 174 18.63 -10.25 -18.41
N LYS A 175 18.30 -9.61 -19.53
CA LYS A 175 18.30 -8.14 -19.65
C LYS A 175 17.37 -7.47 -18.63
N ARG A 176 16.14 -7.97 -18.47
CA ARG A 176 15.18 -7.47 -17.47
C ARG A 176 15.70 -7.68 -16.04
N ALA A 177 16.22 -8.87 -15.73
CA ALA A 177 16.79 -9.19 -14.42
C ALA A 177 18.00 -8.32 -14.09
N LYS A 178 18.88 -8.06 -15.07
CA LYS A 178 20.00 -7.14 -14.93
C LYS A 178 19.54 -5.71 -14.70
N ALA A 179 18.63 -5.18 -15.51
CA ALA A 179 18.09 -3.84 -15.33
C ALA A 179 17.41 -3.65 -13.95
N LEU A 180 16.66 -4.64 -13.48
CA LEU A 180 16.08 -4.65 -12.13
C LEU A 180 17.16 -4.70 -11.03
N LYS A 181 18.23 -5.48 -11.23
CA LYS A 181 19.36 -5.56 -10.28
C LYS A 181 20.09 -4.22 -10.17
N ASP A 182 20.40 -3.60 -11.32
CA ASP A 182 21.12 -2.34 -11.43
C ASP A 182 20.29 -1.21 -10.77
N SER A 183 19.00 -1.09 -11.14
CA SER A 183 18.01 -0.18 -10.52
C SER A 183 17.90 -0.39 -8.99
N SER A 184 17.87 -1.65 -8.53
CA SER A 184 17.83 -1.99 -7.11
C SER A 184 19.11 -1.59 -6.37
N GLU A 185 20.26 -1.58 -7.05
CA GLU A 185 21.53 -1.14 -6.47
C GLU A 185 21.64 0.38 -6.40
N GLU A 186 21.15 1.11 -7.41
CA GLU A 186 21.04 2.57 -7.40
C GLU A 186 20.15 3.05 -6.24
N LEU A 187 18.97 2.44 -6.06
CA LEU A 187 18.08 2.74 -4.93
C LEU A 187 18.74 2.44 -3.56
N ARG A 188 19.53 1.36 -3.45
CA ARG A 188 20.32 1.08 -2.22
C ARG A 188 21.37 2.17 -1.95
N LYS A 189 22.04 2.67 -3.00
CA LYS A 189 23.03 3.76 -2.88
C LYS A 189 22.35 5.06 -2.45
N GLU A 190 21.25 5.45 -3.09
CA GLU A 190 20.49 6.65 -2.67
C GLU A 190 20.01 6.53 -1.22
N VAL A 191 19.35 5.43 -0.83
CA VAL A 191 18.88 5.24 0.56
C VAL A 191 20.03 5.35 1.57
N SER A 192 21.22 4.86 1.22
CA SER A 192 22.41 4.96 2.08
C SER A 192 22.90 6.41 2.20
N GLN A 193 22.95 7.14 1.07
CA GLN A 193 23.30 8.56 1.05
C GLN A 193 22.29 9.41 1.85
N ARG A 194 20.99 9.26 1.62
CA ARG A 194 19.94 10.02 2.34
C ARG A 194 20.00 9.78 3.85
N ARG A 195 20.32 8.55 4.30
CA ARG A 195 20.53 8.24 5.72
C ARG A 195 21.71 9.00 6.31
N GLN A 196 22.81 9.12 5.56
CA GLN A 196 23.98 9.90 5.97
C GLN A 196 23.68 11.41 6.00
N GLU A 197 22.97 11.94 5.00
CA GLU A 197 22.48 13.33 4.97
C GLU A 197 21.61 13.64 6.18
N ILE A 198 20.63 12.78 6.50
CA ILE A 198 19.76 12.93 7.68
C ILE A 198 20.58 12.93 8.97
N HIS A 199 21.57 12.02 9.10
CA HIS A 199 22.40 11.95 10.30
C HIS A 199 23.22 13.23 10.49
N SER A 200 23.88 13.72 9.44
CA SER A 200 24.65 14.97 9.47
C SER A 200 23.78 16.18 9.78
N LEU A 201 22.57 16.27 9.22
CA LEU A 201 21.63 17.36 9.50
C LEU A 201 21.13 17.34 10.95
N LEU A 202 20.94 16.15 11.55
CA LEU A 202 20.58 16.02 12.97
C LEU A 202 21.72 16.49 13.89
N GLU A 203 22.97 16.13 13.58
CA GLU A 203 24.15 16.59 14.32
C GLU A 203 24.31 18.12 14.22
N ASP A 204 24.14 18.69 13.02
CA ASP A 204 24.14 20.14 12.77
C ASP A 204 23.04 20.86 13.55
N MET A 205 21.82 20.31 13.58
CA MET A 205 20.72 20.85 14.36
C MET A 205 21.00 20.82 15.87
N GLU A 206 21.55 19.73 16.38
CA GLU A 206 21.90 19.61 17.80
C GLU A 206 23.03 20.58 18.19
N ALA A 207 24.04 20.74 17.32
CA ALA A 207 25.11 21.72 17.51
C ALA A 207 24.59 23.16 17.54
N ARG A 208 23.68 23.53 16.62
CA ARG A 208 23.02 24.84 16.61
C ARG A 208 22.13 25.06 17.83
N HIS A 209 21.40 24.04 18.29
CA HIS A 209 20.59 24.13 19.51
C HIS A 209 21.45 24.33 20.76
N LYS A 210 22.59 23.62 20.86
CA LYS A 210 23.60 23.82 21.91
C LYS A 210 24.19 25.24 21.89
N LEU A 211 24.45 25.82 20.71
CA LEU A 211 24.92 27.20 20.57
C LEU A 211 23.86 28.21 21.02
N MET A 212 22.64 28.13 20.48
CA MET A 212 21.51 28.98 20.85
C MET A 212 21.24 28.96 22.37
N THR A 213 21.36 27.79 23.01
CA THR A 213 21.19 27.66 24.47
C THR A 213 22.29 28.38 25.26
N ARG A 214 23.51 28.50 24.73
CA ARG A 214 24.59 29.29 25.35
C ARG A 214 24.35 30.78 25.16
N GLU A 215 24.05 31.20 23.94
CA GLU A 215 23.75 32.60 23.60
C GLU A 215 22.57 33.15 24.43
N GLN A 216 21.54 32.33 24.64
CA GLN A 216 20.41 32.67 25.51
C GLN A 216 20.84 32.92 26.97
N ARG A 217 21.71 32.07 27.54
CA ARG A 217 22.24 32.26 28.91
C ARG A 217 23.11 33.51 29.02
N GLU A 218 23.93 33.79 28.01
CA GLU A 218 24.72 35.03 27.95
C GLU A 218 23.83 36.27 27.84
N LEU A 219 22.76 36.20 27.05
CA LEU A 219 21.77 37.27 26.94
C LEU A 219 21.07 37.53 28.28
N ASP A 220 20.67 36.47 28.99
CA ASP A 220 20.01 36.62 30.28
C ASP A 220 20.98 37.17 31.35
N HIS A 221 22.24 36.71 31.39
CA HIS A 221 23.27 37.31 32.26
C HIS A 221 23.53 38.80 31.95
N LYS A 222 23.48 39.20 30.67
CA LYS A 222 23.56 40.62 30.26
C LYS A 222 22.34 41.41 30.73
N LYS A 223 21.12 40.84 30.72
CA LYS A 223 19.92 41.49 31.27
C LYS A 223 20.07 41.71 32.78
N ASP A 224 20.49 40.70 33.53
CA ASP A 224 20.72 40.82 34.98
C ASP A 224 21.74 41.91 35.29
N SER A 225 22.84 41.95 34.52
CA SER A 225 23.86 43.00 34.62
C SER A 225 23.30 44.40 34.34
N ILE A 226 22.41 44.54 33.34
CA ILE A 226 21.74 45.81 33.05
C ILE A 226 20.83 46.25 34.21
N VAL A 227 20.06 45.32 34.80
CA VAL A 227 19.19 45.61 35.96
C VAL A 227 20.01 46.06 37.17
N ASN A 228 21.11 45.37 37.46
CA ASN A 228 22.03 45.76 38.54
C ASN A 228 22.62 47.15 38.31
N ASN A 229 23.15 47.42 37.11
CA ASN A 229 23.70 48.73 36.75
C ASN A 229 22.64 49.85 36.80
N GLN A 230 21.38 49.57 36.46
CA GLN A 230 20.27 50.52 36.60
C GLN A 230 19.97 50.83 38.09
N ALA A 231 20.04 49.83 38.97
CA ALA A 231 19.87 50.03 40.40
C ALA A 231 21.03 50.85 41.01
N GLU A 232 22.28 50.56 40.64
CA GLU A 232 23.46 51.34 41.03
C GLU A 232 23.37 52.80 40.55
N LEU A 233 22.97 53.00 39.28
CA LEU A 233 22.77 54.35 38.72
C LEU A 233 21.69 55.12 39.48
N ALA A 234 20.57 54.48 39.84
CA ALA A 234 19.52 55.10 40.65
C ALA A 234 20.01 55.49 42.06
N GLN A 235 20.85 54.66 42.68
CA GLN A 235 21.48 54.99 43.96
C GLN A 235 22.42 56.20 43.82
N LEU A 236 23.31 56.21 42.82
CA LEU A 236 24.24 57.31 42.56
C LEU A 236 23.51 58.63 42.28
N LEU A 237 22.42 58.61 41.49
CA LEU A 237 21.59 59.79 41.21
C LEU A 237 20.90 60.36 42.47
N SER A 238 20.75 59.57 43.54
CA SER A 238 20.22 60.07 44.82
C SER A 238 21.24 60.86 45.64
N VAL A 239 22.55 60.61 45.44
CA VAL A 239 23.63 61.19 46.25
C VAL A 239 23.69 62.72 46.19
N PRO A 240 23.58 63.40 45.02
CA PRO A 240 23.54 64.86 44.96
C PRO A 240 22.42 65.48 45.80
N GLY A 241 21.24 64.84 45.85
CA GLY A 241 20.11 65.29 46.67
C GLY A 241 20.33 65.11 48.18
N GLN A 242 21.09 64.09 48.58
CA GLN A 242 21.51 63.91 49.97
C GLN A 242 22.59 64.94 50.36
N LEU A 243 23.60 65.13 49.51
CA LEU A 243 24.66 66.12 49.71
C LEU A 243 24.11 67.55 49.76
N GLY A 244 23.13 67.90 48.92
CA GLY A 244 22.46 69.20 48.98
C GLY A 244 21.83 69.47 50.35
N LYS A 245 21.12 68.49 50.93
CA LYS A 245 20.54 68.58 52.28
C LYS A 245 21.60 68.72 53.37
N GLU A 246 22.76 68.07 53.22
CA GLU A 246 23.89 68.20 54.15
C GLU A 246 24.53 69.59 54.06
N ILE A 247 24.78 70.08 52.84
CA ILE A 247 25.32 71.42 52.57
C ILE A 247 24.40 72.50 53.15
N GLU A 248 23.08 72.38 52.96
CA GLU A 248 22.13 73.28 53.61
C GLU A 248 22.22 73.25 55.14
N ARG A 249 22.34 72.07 55.75
CA ARG A 249 22.45 71.92 57.21
C ARG A 249 23.75 72.52 57.74
N ILE A 250 24.86 72.30 57.04
CA ILE A 250 26.17 72.89 57.36
C ILE A 250 26.10 74.42 57.22
N ASN A 251 25.48 74.94 56.16
CA ASN A 251 25.33 76.39 55.95
C ASN A 251 24.47 77.05 57.05
N ARG A 252 23.39 76.40 57.52
CA ARG A 252 22.59 76.91 58.65
C ARG A 252 23.43 77.01 59.93
N LYS A 253 24.13 75.92 60.31
CA LYS A 253 25.05 75.91 61.45
C LYS A 253 26.18 76.95 61.30
N LYS A 254 26.71 77.12 60.09
CA LYS A 254 27.73 78.13 59.80
C LYS A 254 27.19 79.54 60.07
N MET A 255 26.01 79.89 59.57
CA MET A 255 25.38 81.20 59.83
C MET A 255 25.11 81.44 61.33
N GLU A 256 24.68 80.40 62.06
CA GLU A 256 24.49 80.48 63.52
C GLU A 256 25.82 80.77 64.24
N VAL A 257 26.90 80.08 63.86
CA VAL A 257 28.25 80.30 64.41
C VAL A 257 28.81 81.66 64.01
N GLU A 258 28.63 82.11 62.76
CA GLU A 258 29.06 83.44 62.29
C GLU A 258 28.31 84.56 63.03
N LYS A 259 27.01 84.40 63.29
CA LYS A 259 26.22 85.34 64.11
C LYS A 259 26.68 85.35 65.58
N SER A 260 26.93 84.17 66.16
CA SER A 260 27.47 84.06 67.53
C SER A 260 28.86 84.68 67.66
N LYS A 261 29.72 84.47 66.66
CA LYS A 261 31.03 85.11 66.58
C LYS A 261 30.92 86.63 66.51
N ALA A 262 30.06 87.16 65.64
CA ALA A 262 29.87 88.62 65.53
C ALA A 262 29.41 89.25 66.85
N ALA A 263 28.51 88.59 67.60
CA ALA A 263 28.08 89.03 68.92
C ALA A 263 29.21 88.97 69.98
N LEU A 264 30.09 87.97 69.91
CA LEU A 264 31.28 87.88 70.77
C LEU A 264 32.34 88.94 70.40
N ASP A 265 32.55 89.21 69.11
CA ASP A 265 33.46 90.27 68.64
C ASP A 265 32.97 91.67 69.10
N GLU A 266 31.65 91.89 69.11
CA GLU A 266 31.01 93.10 69.67
C GLU A 266 31.24 93.22 71.19
N GLN A 267 30.96 92.16 71.96
CA GLN A 267 31.24 92.11 73.41
C GLN A 267 32.73 92.31 73.73
N LEU A 268 33.65 91.74 72.94
CA LEU A 268 35.09 91.95 73.10
C LEU A 268 35.48 93.41 72.84
N SER A 269 34.84 94.07 71.87
CA SER A 269 35.02 95.51 71.60
C SER A 269 34.55 96.38 72.77
N GLU A 270 33.37 96.09 73.33
CA GLU A 270 32.84 96.76 74.52
C GLU A 270 33.77 96.59 75.74
N VAL A 271 34.20 95.36 76.02
CA VAL A 271 35.12 95.06 77.12
C VAL A 271 36.47 95.75 76.92
N ALA A 272 37.01 95.78 75.70
CA ALA A 272 38.25 96.50 75.39
C ALA A 272 38.12 98.02 75.56
N ALA A 273 36.94 98.60 75.27
CA ALA A 273 36.67 100.02 75.52
C ALA A 273 36.55 100.32 77.02
N LEU A 274 35.83 99.48 77.78
CA LEU A 274 35.73 99.56 79.25
C LEU A 274 37.11 99.39 79.92
N GLN A 275 37.94 98.48 79.43
CA GLN A 275 39.32 98.29 79.88
C GLN A 275 40.13 99.57 79.67
N LYS A 276 40.16 100.13 78.45
CA LYS A 276 40.89 101.38 78.16
C LYS A 276 40.44 102.55 79.03
N MET A 277 39.13 102.69 79.26
CA MET A 277 38.58 103.71 80.17
C MET A 277 39.05 103.48 81.61
N THR A 278 39.05 102.23 82.07
CA THR A 278 39.49 101.87 83.43
C THR A 278 41.01 102.09 83.60
N GLU A 279 41.83 101.73 82.61
CA GLU A 279 43.27 101.99 82.58
C GLU A 279 43.60 103.48 82.56
N ALA A 280 42.82 104.30 81.85
CA ALA A 280 42.98 105.76 81.86
C ALA A 280 42.64 106.34 83.25
N ARG A 281 41.55 105.88 83.87
CA ARG A 281 41.17 106.23 85.24
C ARG A 281 42.23 105.79 86.27
N CYS A 282 42.79 104.58 86.14
CA CYS A 282 43.86 104.11 87.01
C CYS A 282 45.12 104.97 86.88
N ARG A 283 45.54 105.33 85.66
CA ARG A 283 46.67 106.25 85.42
C ARG A 283 46.45 107.62 86.06
N SER A 284 45.25 108.20 85.90
CA SER A 284 44.87 109.47 86.54
C SER A 284 44.90 109.37 88.09
N LEU A 285 44.36 108.30 88.67
CA LEU A 285 44.44 108.05 90.12
C LEU A 285 45.87 107.84 90.61
N GLU A 286 46.76 107.26 89.81
CA GLU A 286 48.19 107.15 90.12
C GLU A 286 48.92 108.49 90.06
N GLU A 287 48.52 109.39 89.16
CA GLU A 287 49.00 110.77 89.08
C GLU A 287 48.56 111.57 90.31
N GLU A 288 47.28 111.53 90.66
CA GLU A 288 46.76 112.13 91.89
C GLU A 288 47.48 111.58 93.13
N LYS A 289 47.68 110.26 93.23
CA LYS A 289 48.42 109.61 94.32
C LYS A 289 49.91 109.99 94.36
N ARG A 290 50.51 110.37 93.23
CA ARG A 290 51.88 110.91 93.18
C ARG A 290 51.91 112.35 93.64
N GLU A 291 50.98 113.18 93.19
CA GLU A 291 50.90 114.59 93.59
C GLU A 291 50.56 114.74 95.09
N VAL A 292 49.61 113.95 95.61
CA VAL A 292 49.30 113.92 97.05
C VAL A 292 50.52 113.50 97.87
N ARG A 293 51.33 112.52 97.40
CA ARG A 293 52.59 112.16 98.07
C ARG A 293 53.59 113.31 98.05
N ARG A 294 53.80 113.96 96.91
CA ARG A 294 54.66 115.14 96.78
C ARG A 294 54.22 116.28 97.71
N GLN A 295 52.93 116.51 97.87
CA GLN A 295 52.37 117.48 98.81
C GLN A 295 52.59 117.07 100.28
N VAL A 296 52.42 115.80 100.63
CA VAL A 296 52.69 115.28 101.97
C VAL A 296 54.17 115.36 102.31
N GLU A 297 55.06 114.96 101.40
CA GLU A 297 56.52 115.09 101.53
C GLU A 297 56.94 116.56 101.66
N GLY A 298 56.39 117.44 100.83
CA GLY A 298 56.62 118.88 100.91
C GLY A 298 56.18 119.47 102.25
N ARG A 299 55.00 119.10 102.76
CA ARG A 299 54.52 119.51 104.10
C ARG A 299 55.41 118.94 105.22
N ARG A 300 55.89 117.70 105.08
CA ARG A 300 56.79 117.05 106.04
C ARG A 300 58.14 117.77 106.10
N ALA A 301 58.71 118.16 104.96
CA ALA A 301 59.92 118.95 104.89
C ALA A 301 59.76 120.36 105.50
N HIS A 302 58.60 121.01 105.31
CA HIS A 302 58.27 122.28 105.98
C HIS A 302 58.15 122.10 107.51
N LEU A 303 57.51 121.02 107.97
CA LEU A 303 57.40 120.70 109.39
C LEU A 303 58.79 120.50 110.01
N GLU A 304 59.64 119.67 109.40
CA GLU A 304 61.00 119.44 109.88
C GLU A 304 61.86 120.72 109.85
N ALA A 305 61.62 121.65 108.90
CA ALA A 305 62.29 122.95 108.88
C ALA A 305 61.86 123.81 110.07
N ALA A 306 60.56 123.90 110.35
CA ALA A 306 60.02 124.62 111.50
C ALA A 306 60.46 123.98 112.83
N GLU A 307 60.55 122.65 112.92
CA GLU A 307 61.10 121.94 114.10
C GLU A 307 62.59 122.26 114.32
N ARG A 308 63.38 122.36 113.24
CA ARG A 308 64.80 122.80 113.32
C ARG A 308 64.92 124.26 113.76
N GLU A 309 64.12 125.17 113.20
CA GLU A 309 64.07 126.57 113.63
C GLU A 309 63.66 126.68 115.10
N HIS A 310 62.60 125.98 115.52
CA HIS A 310 62.18 125.92 116.92
C HIS A 310 63.30 125.39 117.82
N SER A 311 64.02 124.34 117.39
CA SER A 311 65.17 123.81 118.14
C SER A 311 66.34 124.82 118.24
N MET A 312 66.60 125.61 117.18
CA MET A 312 67.61 126.68 117.24
C MET A 312 67.18 127.82 118.17
N LEU A 313 65.95 128.31 118.03
CA LEU A 313 65.39 129.35 118.91
C LEU A 313 65.35 128.91 120.38
N GLN A 314 65.05 127.63 120.63
CA GLN A 314 65.07 127.05 121.97
C GLN A 314 66.50 127.01 122.54
N LYS A 315 67.52 126.66 121.74
CA LYS A 315 68.93 126.75 122.15
C LYS A 315 69.39 128.19 122.37
N GLU A 316 68.95 129.14 121.54
CA GLU A 316 69.22 130.56 121.78
C GLU A 316 68.56 131.05 123.08
N GLN A 317 67.36 130.55 123.40
CA GLN A 317 66.68 130.83 124.67
C GLN A 317 67.42 130.22 125.87
N GLU A 318 67.96 129.01 125.74
CA GLU A 318 68.81 128.39 126.76
C GLU A 318 70.11 129.17 126.96
N MET A 319 70.79 129.56 125.87
CA MET A 319 71.99 130.41 125.91
C MET A 319 71.73 131.82 126.47
N THR A 320 70.53 132.39 126.29
CA THR A 320 70.16 133.67 126.95
C THR A 320 69.86 133.47 128.42
N LYS A 321 69.17 132.41 128.82
CA LYS A 321 68.98 132.04 130.24
C LYS A 321 70.32 131.78 130.94
N GLU A 322 71.28 131.11 130.30
CA GLU A 322 72.63 130.95 130.85
C GLU A 322 73.36 132.29 131.03
N LYS A 323 73.28 133.20 130.05
CA LYS A 323 73.82 134.56 130.19
C LYS A 323 73.15 135.33 131.32
N GLU A 324 71.84 135.19 131.52
CA GLU A 324 71.12 135.77 132.64
C GLU A 324 71.55 135.16 133.98
N VAL A 325 71.74 133.83 134.07
CA VAL A 325 72.26 133.14 135.25
C VAL A 325 73.69 133.61 135.58
N ILE A 326 74.56 133.82 134.59
CA ILE A 326 75.90 134.40 134.78
C ILE A 326 75.79 135.85 135.29
N MET A 327 74.91 136.67 134.72
CA MET A 327 74.62 138.06 135.13
C MET A 327 73.98 138.18 136.53
N MET A 328 73.31 137.14 137.01
CA MET A 328 72.75 137.06 138.36
C MET A 328 73.79 136.51 139.36
N GLY A 329 74.63 135.55 138.95
CA GLY A 329 75.74 135.03 139.74
C GLY A 329 76.82 136.08 140.05
N GLN A 330 77.11 136.98 139.10
CA GLN A 330 78.09 138.06 139.28
C GLN A 330 77.65 139.14 140.29
N ARG A 331 76.36 139.19 140.70
CA ARG A 331 75.86 140.18 141.67
C ARG A 331 75.93 139.71 143.14
N TYR A 332 76.37 138.49 143.42
CA TYR A 332 76.17 137.86 144.73
C TYR A 332 77.40 137.74 145.67
N ARG A 333 78.56 138.35 145.36
CA ARG A 333 79.78 138.19 146.20
C ARG A 333 80.51 139.47 146.65
N THR A 334 79.90 140.65 146.54
CA THR A 334 80.46 141.91 147.10
C THR A 334 79.48 142.68 147.99
N GLY A 335 79.03 142.02 149.07
CA GLY A 335 78.80 142.60 150.41
C GLY A 335 77.60 143.52 150.69
N CYS A 336 76.83 143.20 151.74
CA CYS A 336 76.88 143.94 153.02
C CYS A 336 76.24 143.14 154.19
N ARG A 337 76.18 143.72 155.41
CA ARG A 337 76.07 143.04 156.73
C ARG A 337 74.68 143.08 157.42
N GLN A 338 74.47 142.12 158.36
CA GLN A 338 73.64 142.16 159.60
C GLN A 338 72.09 142.26 159.43
N CYS A 339 71.17 141.66 160.21
CA CYS A 339 71.10 140.64 161.31
C CYS A 339 69.58 140.29 161.53
N PRO A 340 69.08 139.45 162.50
CA PRO A 340 69.71 138.76 163.64
C PRO A 340 69.50 137.21 163.67
N CYS A 341 68.57 136.64 164.49
CA CYS A 341 68.50 135.22 164.90
C CYS A 341 67.11 134.54 164.73
N ILE A 342 67.08 133.28 164.27
CA ILE A 342 66.78 132.04 165.02
C ILE A 342 67.36 130.86 164.22
#